data_AF-A0A9Q4RFG0-F1
#
_entry.id   AF-A0A9Q4RFG0-F1
#
_cell.length_a   1.000
_cell.length_b   1.000
_cell.length_c   1.000
_cell.angle_alpha   90.00
_cell.angle_beta   90.00
_cell.angle_gamma   90.00
#
_symmetry.space_group_name_H-M   'P 1'
#
loop_
_entity.id
_entity.type
_entity.pdbx_description
1 polymer ?
#
loop_
_entity_poly.entity_id
_entity_poly.type
_entity_poly.pdbx_seq_one_letter_code
_entity_poly.pdbx_strand_id
1 'polypeptide(L)'
;MKKIITSIFILMFYLGCSPSQKDVLFANASDEQIIEWGKQYVIHSIEDSLKEGESYKIMEWILAEKKTSIPVEVWQMDNTYKKDSIPGCVKLLDTRGIFDELEFIGNGDSAFVAFAVAYTIDEKNGTSSFLEKTFTLDKNGKVLDCNDYLSPSQKRKQTEERFHKALEQLGPLLIQSVKKGAAMAGKDTSGITNVTINGKTYSE
;
A
#
# COMPACT_ATOMS: atom_id res chain seq x y z
N MET A 1 -44.91 -8.13 -33.24
CA MET A 1 -43.50 -8.59 -33.22
C MET A 1 -42.58 -7.86 -32.22
N LYS A 2 -43.07 -6.96 -31.34
CA LYS A 2 -42.22 -6.29 -30.32
C LYS A 2 -42.22 -6.92 -28.92
N LYS A 3 -43.16 -7.83 -28.59
CA LYS A 3 -43.25 -8.46 -27.25
C LYS A 3 -42.47 -9.77 -27.10
N ILE A 4 -42.05 -10.40 -28.21
CA ILE A 4 -41.30 -11.67 -28.17
C ILE A 4 -39.81 -11.41 -27.93
N ILE A 5 -39.26 -10.31 -28.45
CA ILE A 5 -37.84 -9.96 -28.31
C ILE A 5 -37.50 -9.57 -26.85
N THR A 6 -38.41 -8.89 -26.15
CA THR A 6 -38.20 -8.49 -24.75
C THR A 6 -38.27 -9.68 -23.78
N SER A 7 -39.01 -10.74 -24.11
CA SER A 7 -39.10 -11.93 -23.26
C SER A 7 -37.91 -12.88 -23.41
N ILE A 8 -37.18 -12.83 -24.53
CA ILE A 8 -35.95 -13.62 -24.75
C ILE A 8 -34.77 -13.02 -23.97
N PHE A 9 -34.71 -11.69 -23.87
CA PHE A 9 -33.67 -11.01 -23.09
C PHE A 9 -33.80 -11.27 -21.58
N ILE A 10 -35.02 -11.35 -21.06
CA ILE A 10 -35.24 -11.65 -19.64
C ILE A 10 -34.98 -13.14 -19.36
N LEU A 11 -35.26 -14.05 -20.30
CA LEU A 11 -35.04 -15.49 -20.11
C LEU A 11 -33.56 -15.91 -20.16
N MET A 12 -32.68 -15.16 -20.83
CA MET A 12 -31.22 -15.41 -20.79
C MET A 12 -30.56 -14.97 -19.46
N PHE A 13 -31.23 -14.17 -18.63
CA PHE A 13 -30.74 -13.82 -17.30
C PHE A 13 -31.10 -14.87 -16.22
N TYR A 14 -32.11 -15.72 -16.47
CA TYR A 14 -32.61 -16.68 -15.47
C TYR A 14 -32.22 -18.14 -15.75
N LEU A 15 -31.63 -18.46 -16.90
CA LEU A 15 -31.04 -19.77 -17.19
C LEU A 15 -29.56 -19.78 -16.80
N GLY A 16 -29.34 -19.83 -15.48
CA GLY A 16 -28.12 -20.22 -14.77
C GLY A 16 -26.84 -20.44 -15.57
N CYS A 17 -25.98 -19.44 -15.57
CA CYS A 17 -24.74 -19.54 -14.81
C CYS A 17 -24.38 -18.12 -14.37
N SER A 18 -24.46 -17.85 -13.06
CA SER A 18 -23.79 -16.72 -12.42
C SER A 18 -22.41 -16.51 -13.06
N PRO A 19 -21.91 -15.27 -13.26
CA PRO A 19 -20.50 -15.11 -13.58
C PRO A 19 -19.76 -15.88 -12.50
N SER A 20 -19.11 -16.99 -12.90
CA SER A 20 -18.56 -17.90 -11.92
C SER A 20 -17.52 -17.11 -11.16
N GLN A 21 -17.64 -17.10 -9.85
CA GLN A 21 -16.67 -16.59 -8.90
C GLN A 21 -15.33 -17.32 -9.08
N LYS A 22 -14.60 -16.99 -10.15
CA LYS A 22 -13.33 -17.58 -10.61
C LYS A 22 -12.50 -16.51 -11.33
N ASP A 23 -12.27 -15.38 -10.68
CA ASP A 23 -11.28 -14.38 -11.12
C ASP A 23 -10.06 -14.40 -10.18
N VAL A 24 -9.55 -15.61 -9.91
CA VAL A 24 -8.23 -15.76 -9.29
C VAL A 24 -7.21 -15.52 -10.39
N LEU A 25 -6.36 -14.52 -10.18
CA LEU A 25 -5.25 -14.24 -11.07
C LEU A 25 -4.38 -15.50 -11.19
N PHE A 26 -4.22 -16.03 -12.41
CA PHE A 26 -3.45 -17.25 -12.64
C PHE A 26 -1.99 -17.06 -12.21
N ALA A 27 -1.34 -18.11 -11.71
CA ALA A 27 0.01 -18.04 -11.14
C ALA A 27 1.08 -17.40 -12.06
N ASN A 28 0.81 -17.33 -13.37
CA ASN A 28 1.72 -16.81 -14.40
C ASN A 28 1.12 -15.61 -15.16
N ALA A 29 0.18 -14.86 -14.58
CA ALA A 29 -0.39 -13.69 -15.25
C ALA A 29 0.70 -12.65 -15.56
N SER A 30 0.63 -12.05 -16.76
CA SER A 30 1.52 -10.96 -17.15
C SER A 30 1.22 -9.68 -16.36
N ASP A 31 2.15 -8.74 -16.38
CA ASP A 31 1.97 -7.45 -15.72
C ASP A 31 0.77 -6.69 -16.31
N GLU A 32 0.55 -6.73 -17.63
CA GLU A 32 -0.64 -6.14 -18.25
C GLU A 32 -1.94 -6.81 -17.79
N GLN A 33 -1.94 -8.14 -17.64
CA GLN A 33 -3.11 -8.86 -17.13
C GLN A 33 -3.42 -8.47 -15.69
N ILE A 34 -2.39 -8.30 -14.85
CA ILE A 34 -2.55 -7.83 -13.46
C ILE A 34 -3.12 -6.41 -13.43
N ILE A 35 -2.61 -5.52 -14.29
CA ILE A 35 -3.09 -4.14 -14.38
C ILE A 35 -4.56 -4.11 -14.78
N GLU A 36 -4.93 -4.75 -15.89
CA GLU A 36 -6.30 -4.68 -16.39
C GLU A 36 -7.30 -5.35 -15.45
N TRP A 37 -6.94 -6.51 -14.90
CA TRP A 37 -7.72 -7.17 -13.86
C TRP A 37 -7.90 -6.27 -12.63
N GLY A 38 -6.82 -5.72 -12.09
CA GLY A 38 -6.87 -4.88 -10.89
C GLY A 38 -7.66 -3.59 -11.10
N LYS A 39 -7.55 -2.95 -12.27
CA LYS A 39 -8.36 -1.78 -12.63
C LYS A 39 -9.85 -2.09 -12.58
N GLN A 40 -10.29 -3.25 -13.05
CA GLN A 40 -11.70 -3.65 -12.95
C GLN A 40 -12.14 -3.68 -11.49
N TYR A 41 -11.40 -4.32 -10.59
CA TYR A 41 -11.78 -4.38 -9.17
C TYR A 41 -11.81 -3.00 -8.49
N VAL A 42 -10.86 -2.13 -8.84
CA VAL A 42 -10.86 -0.74 -8.35
C VAL A 42 -12.09 0.01 -8.85
N ILE A 43 -12.42 -0.12 -10.14
CA ILE A 43 -13.62 0.48 -10.73
C ILE A 43 -14.89 0.00 -10.01
N HIS A 44 -15.07 -1.31 -9.87
CA HIS A 44 -16.22 -1.87 -9.15
C HIS A 44 -16.30 -1.35 -7.71
N SER A 45 -15.16 -1.24 -7.02
CA SER A 45 -15.12 -0.68 -5.67
C SER A 45 -15.53 0.79 -5.61
N ILE A 46 -15.19 1.58 -6.63
CA ILE A 46 -15.64 2.98 -6.75
C ILE A 46 -17.15 2.99 -6.99
N GLU A 47 -17.64 2.22 -7.95
CA GLU A 47 -19.05 2.12 -8.31
C GLU A 47 -19.93 1.69 -7.13
N ASP A 48 -19.51 0.67 -6.38
CA ASP A 48 -20.20 0.19 -5.17
C ASP A 48 -20.25 1.24 -4.05
N SER A 49 -19.33 2.21 -4.05
CA SER A 49 -19.28 3.29 -3.06
C SER A 49 -20.13 4.50 -3.42
N LEU A 50 -20.62 4.59 -4.66
CA LEU A 50 -21.42 5.73 -5.12
C LEU A 50 -22.82 5.72 -4.49
N LYS A 51 -23.28 6.91 -4.13
CA LYS A 51 -24.66 7.13 -3.72
C LYS A 51 -25.57 7.32 -4.93
N GLU A 52 -26.88 7.22 -4.70
CA GLU A 52 -27.87 7.32 -5.77
C GLU A 52 -27.80 8.67 -6.52
N GLY A 53 -27.36 8.61 -7.77
CA GLY A 53 -27.22 9.79 -8.63
C GLY A 53 -25.85 10.46 -8.60
N GLU A 54 -24.93 9.97 -7.78
CA GLU A 54 -23.52 10.27 -7.98
C GLU A 54 -23.03 9.53 -9.24
N SER A 55 -22.08 10.12 -9.94
CA SER A 55 -21.35 9.47 -11.03
C SER A 55 -19.86 9.69 -10.82
N TYR A 56 -19.03 8.85 -11.42
CA TYR A 56 -17.58 8.96 -11.30
C TYR A 56 -16.92 9.11 -12.66
N LYS A 57 -15.71 9.68 -12.63
CA LYS A 57 -14.82 9.71 -13.79
C LYS A 57 -13.39 9.47 -13.36
N ILE A 58 -12.78 8.42 -13.87
CA ILE A 58 -11.34 8.21 -13.71
C ILE A 58 -10.59 9.30 -14.48
N MET A 59 -9.72 10.02 -13.78
CA MET A 59 -8.90 11.07 -14.36
C MET A 59 -7.51 10.53 -14.69
N GLU A 60 -6.94 9.73 -13.80
CA GLU A 60 -5.59 9.20 -13.95
C GLU A 60 -5.39 7.92 -13.13
N TRP A 61 -4.73 6.93 -13.73
CA TRP A 61 -4.13 5.81 -12.99
C TRP A 61 -2.70 6.19 -12.66
N ILE A 62 -2.45 6.64 -11.43
CA ILE A 62 -1.20 7.29 -11.03
C ILE A 62 -0.04 6.28 -10.99
N LEU A 63 -0.24 5.18 -10.26
CA LEU A 63 0.79 4.22 -9.91
C LEU A 63 0.14 2.87 -9.65
N ALA A 64 0.73 1.80 -10.18
CA ALA A 64 0.36 0.44 -9.86
C ALA A 64 1.62 -0.37 -9.50
N GLU A 65 1.58 -1.01 -8.34
CA GLU A 65 2.71 -1.73 -7.77
C GLU A 65 2.30 -3.15 -7.39
N LYS A 66 3.11 -4.13 -7.76
CA LYS A 66 2.97 -5.50 -7.25
C LYS A 66 3.87 -5.68 -6.04
N LYS A 67 3.31 -6.11 -4.91
CA LYS A 67 4.11 -6.47 -3.74
C LYS A 67 4.98 -7.68 -4.07
N THR A 68 6.26 -7.61 -3.71
CA THR A 68 7.22 -8.70 -3.94
C THR A 68 8.14 -8.89 -2.73
N SER A 69 8.91 -9.97 -2.75
CA SER A 69 9.98 -10.23 -1.81
C SER A 69 11.32 -10.06 -2.55
N ILE A 70 12.14 -9.11 -2.09
CA ILE A 70 13.47 -8.86 -2.65
C ILE A 70 14.46 -9.77 -1.91
N PRO A 71 15.19 -10.66 -2.60
CA PRO A 71 16.17 -11.52 -1.95
C PRO A 71 17.37 -10.69 -1.46
N VAL A 72 17.83 -10.96 -0.24
CA VAL A 72 18.99 -10.31 0.38
C VAL A 72 19.90 -11.33 1.03
N GLU A 73 21.16 -10.98 1.28
CA GLU A 73 22.09 -11.79 2.06
C GLU A 73 22.32 -11.16 3.43
N VAL A 74 22.03 -11.92 4.49
CA VAL A 74 22.10 -11.45 5.88
C VAL A 74 23.25 -12.16 6.58
N TRP A 75 24.15 -11.37 7.16
CA TRP A 75 25.26 -11.86 7.98
C TRP A 75 24.74 -12.48 9.28
N GLN A 76 25.34 -13.60 9.70
CA GLN A 76 24.96 -14.39 10.86
C GLN A 76 26.07 -14.38 11.91
N MET A 77 25.72 -14.65 13.17
CA MET A 77 26.69 -14.71 14.29
C MET A 77 27.81 -15.75 14.10
N ASP A 78 27.59 -16.77 13.28
CA ASP A 78 28.57 -17.80 12.93
C ASP A 78 29.53 -17.38 11.80
N ASN A 79 29.57 -16.08 11.45
CA ASN A 79 30.34 -15.50 10.35
C ASN A 79 29.95 -16.02 8.95
N THR A 80 28.73 -16.52 8.77
CA THR A 80 28.21 -16.92 7.46
C THR A 80 27.19 -15.92 6.92
N TYR A 81 26.96 -15.95 5.60
CA TYR A 81 25.85 -15.25 4.96
C TYR A 81 24.74 -16.23 4.62
N LYS A 82 23.50 -15.87 4.95
CA LYS A 82 22.30 -16.62 4.57
C LYS A 82 21.44 -15.78 3.65
N LYS A 83 20.83 -16.43 2.65
CA LYS A 83 19.79 -15.82 1.83
C LYS A 83 18.53 -15.63 2.67
N ASP A 84 17.99 -14.43 2.61
CA ASP A 84 16.73 -14.02 3.22
C ASP A 84 15.96 -13.15 2.21
N SER A 85 14.86 -12.52 2.63
CA SER A 85 14.13 -11.56 1.81
C SER A 85 13.57 -10.41 2.62
N ILE A 86 13.51 -9.23 2.00
CA ILE A 86 12.79 -8.07 2.54
C ILE A 86 11.54 -7.80 1.69
N PRO A 87 10.49 -7.20 2.26
CA PRO A 87 9.39 -6.68 1.47
C PRO A 87 9.89 -5.62 0.48
N GLY A 88 9.34 -5.63 -0.73
CA GLY A 88 9.52 -4.58 -1.72
C GLY A 88 8.38 -4.59 -2.73
N CYS A 89 8.53 -3.89 -3.85
CA CYS A 89 7.53 -3.89 -4.90
C CYS A 89 8.14 -3.81 -6.30
N VAL A 90 7.37 -4.27 -7.29
CA VAL A 90 7.68 -4.11 -8.71
C VAL A 90 6.70 -3.09 -9.30
N LYS A 91 7.24 -2.15 -10.06
CA LYS A 91 6.46 -1.19 -10.82
C LYS A 91 5.71 -1.87 -11.96
N LEU A 92 4.39 -1.74 -11.98
CA LEU A 92 3.54 -2.14 -13.11
C LEU A 92 3.14 -0.93 -13.97
N LEU A 93 2.81 0.20 -13.32
CA LEU A 93 2.45 1.46 -13.96
C LEU A 93 2.97 2.61 -13.11
N ASP A 94 3.46 3.69 -13.72
CA ASP A 94 3.80 4.92 -13.03
C ASP A 94 3.71 6.09 -14.02
N THR A 95 2.60 6.84 -13.97
CA THR A 95 2.36 7.96 -14.87
C THR A 95 3.04 9.24 -14.42
N ARG A 96 3.41 9.32 -13.13
CA ARG A 96 4.00 10.52 -12.51
C ARG A 96 5.50 10.42 -12.24
N GLY A 97 6.13 9.26 -12.46
CA GLY A 97 7.56 9.05 -12.26
C GLY A 97 7.96 9.05 -10.78
N ILE A 98 7.09 8.54 -9.91
CA ILE A 98 7.20 8.59 -8.44
C ILE A 98 7.37 7.22 -7.78
N PHE A 99 7.50 6.15 -8.57
CA PHE A 99 7.73 4.79 -8.07
C PHE A 99 8.98 4.68 -7.18
N ASP A 100 8.88 3.81 -6.17
CA ASP A 100 9.98 3.43 -5.29
C ASP A 100 9.94 1.93 -5.01
N GLU A 101 11.03 1.22 -5.27
CA GLU A 101 11.09 -0.24 -5.13
C GLU A 101 11.02 -0.71 -3.66
N LEU A 102 11.31 0.18 -2.71
CA LEU A 102 11.43 -0.15 -1.29
C LEU A 102 10.17 0.15 -0.48
N GLU A 103 9.33 1.08 -0.94
CA GLU A 103 8.16 1.55 -0.18
C GLU A 103 6.87 1.24 -0.94
N PHE A 104 6.22 0.14 -0.56
CA PHE A 104 4.94 -0.26 -1.14
C PHE A 104 3.81 0.70 -0.70
N ILE A 105 3.04 1.22 -1.65
CA ILE A 105 1.97 2.19 -1.33
C ILE A 105 0.76 1.55 -0.66
N GLY A 106 0.52 0.25 -0.85
CA GLY A 106 -0.61 -0.46 -0.27
C GLY A 106 -0.42 -0.87 1.19
N ASN A 107 -1.50 -1.36 1.80
CA ASN A 107 -1.53 -1.84 3.18
C ASN A 107 -2.11 -3.25 3.30
N GLY A 108 -1.73 -3.95 4.37
CA GLY A 108 -2.23 -5.29 4.69
C GLY A 108 -1.25 -6.42 4.36
N ASP A 109 -1.24 -7.43 5.22
CA ASP A 109 -0.28 -8.54 5.12
C ASP A 109 -0.47 -9.35 3.84
N SER A 110 -1.73 -9.58 3.46
CA SER A 110 -2.14 -10.31 2.25
C SER A 110 -2.18 -9.45 0.99
N ALA A 111 -1.68 -8.21 1.04
CA ALA A 111 -1.64 -7.34 -0.12
C ALA A 111 -0.84 -7.96 -1.27
N PHE A 112 -1.39 -7.88 -2.47
CA PHE A 112 -0.80 -8.41 -3.69
C PHE A 112 -0.44 -7.28 -4.66
N VAL A 113 -1.37 -6.38 -4.93
CA VAL A 113 -1.18 -5.23 -5.82
C VAL A 113 -1.85 -4.00 -5.21
N ALA A 114 -1.27 -2.82 -5.43
CA ALA A 114 -1.87 -1.56 -5.04
C ALA A 114 -1.96 -0.61 -6.23
N PHE A 115 -3.05 0.16 -6.28
CA PHE A 115 -3.33 1.15 -7.31
C PHE A 115 -3.57 2.51 -6.67
N ALA A 116 -2.76 3.50 -7.01
CA ALA A 116 -3.08 4.90 -6.78
C ALA A 116 -3.87 5.44 -7.98
N VAL A 117 -5.02 6.06 -7.71
CA VAL A 117 -5.95 6.51 -8.75
C VAL A 117 -6.48 7.89 -8.39
N ALA A 118 -6.48 8.79 -9.37
CA ALA A 118 -7.19 10.06 -9.31
C ALA A 118 -8.54 9.93 -10.04
N TYR A 119 -9.63 10.30 -9.38
CA TYR A 119 -10.96 10.30 -9.97
C TYR A 119 -11.83 11.41 -9.39
N THR A 120 -12.86 11.80 -10.12
CA THR A 120 -13.89 12.71 -9.62
C THR A 120 -15.16 11.96 -9.28
N ILE A 121 -15.90 12.47 -8.30
CA ILE A 121 -17.30 12.12 -8.05
C ILE A 121 -18.13 13.37 -8.33
N ASP A 122 -19.05 13.26 -9.27
CA ASP A 122 -20.00 14.31 -9.63
C ASP A 122 -21.36 14.02 -8.99
N GLU A 123 -21.86 14.95 -8.17
CA GLU A 123 -23.15 14.86 -7.51
C GLU A 123 -24.29 15.37 -8.41
N LYS A 124 -25.53 14.91 -8.16
CA LYS A 124 -26.75 15.40 -8.85
C LYS A 124 -26.90 16.93 -8.83
N ASN A 125 -26.36 17.61 -7.81
CA ASN A 125 -26.45 19.07 -7.65
C ASN A 125 -25.42 19.85 -8.50
N GLY A 126 -24.55 19.17 -9.24
CA GLY A 126 -23.51 19.77 -10.09
C GLY A 126 -22.18 20.03 -9.38
N THR A 127 -22.02 19.61 -8.12
CA THR A 127 -20.74 19.69 -7.38
C THR A 127 -19.86 18.50 -7.76
N SER A 128 -18.57 18.75 -7.96
CA SER A 128 -17.57 17.72 -8.25
C SER A 128 -16.52 17.66 -7.14
N SER A 129 -16.24 16.46 -6.64
CA SER A 129 -15.18 16.20 -5.67
C SER A 129 -14.04 15.45 -6.33
N PHE A 130 -12.82 15.99 -6.25
CA PHE A 130 -11.62 15.32 -6.72
C PHE A 130 -10.99 14.48 -5.59
N LEU A 131 -10.66 13.23 -5.90
CA LEU A 131 -10.11 12.26 -4.97
C LEU A 131 -8.87 11.61 -5.56
N GLU A 132 -7.80 11.50 -4.77
CA GLU A 132 -6.69 10.58 -5.03
C GLU A 132 -6.67 9.52 -3.95
N LYS A 133 -6.83 8.26 -4.34
CA LYS A 133 -6.93 7.13 -3.42
C LYS A 133 -5.96 6.03 -3.78
N THR A 134 -5.47 5.32 -2.78
CA THR A 134 -4.78 4.04 -2.92
C THR A 134 -5.75 2.91 -2.61
N PHE A 135 -5.99 2.03 -3.57
CA PHE A 135 -6.70 0.77 -3.41
C PHE A 135 -5.67 -0.35 -3.28
N THR A 136 -5.75 -1.14 -2.21
CA THR A 136 -4.93 -2.34 -2.05
C THR A 136 -5.76 -3.58 -2.26
N LEU A 137 -5.33 -4.45 -3.17
CA LEU A 137 -6.02 -5.69 -3.50
C LEU A 137 -5.22 -6.90 -3.01
N ASP A 138 -5.91 -7.92 -2.55
CA ASP A 138 -5.34 -9.26 -2.41
C ASP A 138 -5.25 -9.97 -3.78
N LYS A 139 -4.69 -11.18 -3.81
CA LYS A 139 -4.54 -11.99 -5.03
C LYS A 139 -5.86 -12.48 -5.65
N ASN A 140 -6.98 -12.30 -4.95
CA ASN A 140 -8.32 -12.66 -5.41
C ASN A 140 -9.14 -11.43 -5.83
N GLY A 141 -8.53 -10.24 -5.82
CA GLY A 141 -9.18 -8.99 -6.22
C GLY A 141 -9.99 -8.35 -5.10
N LYS A 142 -9.96 -8.91 -3.88
CA LYS A 142 -10.64 -8.28 -2.75
C LYS A 142 -9.89 -7.00 -2.36
N VAL A 143 -10.62 -5.90 -2.25
CA VAL A 143 -10.10 -4.65 -1.66
C VAL A 143 -9.85 -4.89 -0.17
N LEU A 144 -8.58 -4.87 0.22
CA LEU A 144 -8.13 -4.95 1.60
C LEU A 144 -8.20 -3.60 2.31
N ASP A 145 -7.91 -2.54 1.56
CA ASP A 145 -7.77 -1.19 2.10
C ASP A 145 -8.00 -0.14 1.00
N CYS A 146 -8.58 1.01 1.37
CA CYS A 146 -8.78 2.17 0.50
C CYS A 146 -8.55 3.45 1.32
N ASN A 147 -7.46 4.17 1.02
CA ASN A 147 -7.03 5.35 1.77
C ASN A 147 -6.65 6.50 0.85
N ASP A 148 -6.50 7.70 1.42
CA ASP A 148 -5.92 8.84 0.69
C ASP A 148 -4.54 8.49 0.14
N TYR A 149 -4.29 8.88 -1.11
CA TYR A 149 -3.02 8.61 -1.74
C TYR A 149 -1.89 9.36 -1.02
N LEU A 150 -0.84 8.62 -0.66
CA LEU A 150 0.44 9.16 -0.22
C LEU A 150 1.52 8.62 -1.15
N SER A 151 2.33 9.52 -1.69
CA SER A 151 3.49 9.12 -2.48
C SER A 151 4.49 8.32 -1.63
N PRO A 152 5.35 7.48 -2.24
CA PRO A 152 6.40 6.78 -1.52
C PRO A 152 7.30 7.72 -0.69
N SER A 153 7.61 8.91 -1.19
CA SER A 153 8.37 9.92 -0.46
C SER A 153 7.64 10.44 0.79
N GLN A 154 6.33 10.66 0.71
CA GLN A 154 5.51 11.08 1.85
C GLN A 154 5.42 9.97 2.90
N LYS A 155 5.21 8.72 2.49
CA LYS A 155 5.17 7.57 3.42
C LYS A 155 6.48 7.43 4.17
N ARG A 156 7.63 7.50 3.48
CA ARG A 156 8.95 7.48 4.14
C ARG A 156 9.13 8.60 5.15
N LYS A 157 8.76 9.82 4.79
CA LYS A 157 8.87 10.96 5.70
C LYS A 157 8.03 10.75 6.97
N GLN A 158 6.81 10.24 6.83
CA GLN A 158 5.96 9.90 7.99
C GLN A 158 6.56 8.79 8.84
N THR A 159 7.15 7.76 8.23
CA THR A 159 7.84 6.68 8.94
C THR A 159 9.06 7.19 9.71
N GLU A 160 9.86 8.06 9.10
CA GLU A 160 11.01 8.71 9.75
C GLU A 160 10.56 9.57 10.94
N GLU A 161 9.52 10.39 10.78
CA GLU A 161 8.95 11.19 11.87
C GLU A 161 8.43 10.32 13.03
N ARG A 162 7.74 9.22 12.72
CA ARG A 162 7.28 8.25 13.73
C ARG A 162 8.46 7.59 14.47
N PHE A 163 9.51 7.22 13.74
CA PHE A 163 10.72 6.65 14.32
C PHE A 163 11.38 7.63 15.29
N HIS A 164 11.53 8.89 14.90
CA HIS A 164 12.10 9.91 15.79
C HIS A 164 11.25 10.16 17.03
N LYS A 165 9.92 10.22 16.88
CA LYS A 165 9.02 10.34 18.02
C LYS A 165 9.13 9.15 18.98
N ALA A 166 9.30 7.94 18.45
CA ALA A 166 9.55 6.76 19.27
C ALA A 166 10.90 6.85 20.00
N LEU A 167 11.96 7.32 19.33
CA LEU A 167 13.25 7.57 19.97
C LEU A 167 13.20 8.62 21.07
N GLU A 168 12.43 9.71 20.88
CA GLU A 168 12.19 10.71 21.92
C GLU A 168 11.55 10.09 23.17
N GLN A 169 10.55 9.22 22.98
CA GLN A 169 9.91 8.51 24.10
C GLN A 169 10.85 7.53 24.80
N LEU A 170 11.79 6.95 24.06
CA LEU A 170 12.79 6.02 24.58
C LEU A 170 14.06 6.70 25.11
N GLY A 171 14.21 8.01 24.92
CA GLY A 171 15.40 8.79 25.29
C GLY A 171 15.96 8.45 26.68
N PRO A 172 15.14 8.49 27.75
CA PRO A 172 15.59 8.16 29.10
C PRO A 172 16.13 6.73 29.24
N LEU A 173 15.48 5.75 28.61
CA LEU A 173 15.89 4.33 28.64
C LEU A 173 17.20 4.11 27.85
N LEU A 174 17.35 4.81 26.73
CA LEU A 174 18.57 4.78 25.91
C LEU A 174 19.75 5.36 26.70
N ILE A 175 19.57 6.51 27.35
CA ILE A 175 20.59 7.15 28.20
C ILE A 175 20.97 6.23 29.35
N GLN A 176 20.00 5.62 30.04
CA GLN A 176 20.28 4.68 31.13
C GLN A 176 21.09 3.47 30.65
N SER A 177 20.77 2.94 29.46
CA SER A 177 21.49 1.82 28.86
C SER A 177 22.94 2.19 28.51
N VAL A 178 23.16 3.40 27.97
CA VAL A 178 24.50 3.93 27.69
C VAL A 178 25.29 4.17 28.98
N LYS A 179 24.68 4.76 30.02
CA LYS A 179 25.29 4.92 31.34
C LYS A 179 25.73 3.56 31.91
N LYS A 180 24.88 2.54 31.85
CA LYS A 180 25.21 1.20 32.32
C LYS A 180 26.41 0.59 31.58
N GLY A 181 26.44 0.69 30.25
CA GLY A 181 27.57 0.21 29.45
C GLY A 181 28.88 0.96 29.76
N ALA A 182 28.80 2.28 29.91
CA ALA A 182 29.95 3.10 30.28
C ALA A 182 30.49 2.76 31.68
N ALA A 183 29.61 2.57 32.67
CA ALA A 183 29.99 2.16 34.02
C ALA A 183 30.66 0.78 34.04
N MET A 184 30.17 -0.18 33.27
CA MET A 184 30.80 -1.51 33.11
C MET A 184 32.20 -1.43 32.50
N ALA A 185 32.46 -0.42 31.66
CA ALA A 185 33.77 -0.13 31.10
C ALA A 185 34.65 0.75 32.03
N GLY A 186 34.21 1.03 33.26
CA GLY A 186 34.95 1.84 34.25
C GLY A 186 34.98 3.34 33.93
N LYS A 187 34.07 3.85 33.09
CA LYS A 187 33.99 5.28 32.71
C LYS A 187 33.06 6.05 33.64
N ASP A 188 33.36 7.33 33.87
CA ASP A 188 32.44 8.26 34.52
C ASP A 188 31.20 8.47 33.65
N THR A 189 30.03 8.38 34.27
CA THR A 189 28.72 8.46 33.62
C THR A 189 28.01 9.79 33.90
N SER A 190 28.56 10.65 34.76
CA SER A 190 27.92 11.89 35.21
C SER A 190 27.63 12.87 34.05
N GLY A 191 28.47 12.87 33.02
CA GLY A 191 28.32 13.71 31.82
C GLY A 191 27.40 13.15 30.73
N ILE A 192 26.84 11.95 30.91
CA ILE A 192 25.97 11.31 29.89
C ILE A 192 24.53 11.76 30.16
N THR A 193 24.10 12.86 29.54
CA THR A 193 22.72 13.40 29.68
C THR A 193 21.90 13.33 28.40
N ASN A 194 22.52 12.86 27.32
CA ASN A 194 21.88 12.70 26.02
C ASN A 194 22.54 11.59 25.21
N VAL A 195 21.85 11.17 24.16
CA VAL A 195 22.33 10.24 23.13
C VAL A 195 22.03 10.85 21.78
N THR A 196 23.01 10.83 20.87
CA THR A 196 22.81 11.25 19.48
C THR A 196 22.65 10.02 18.58
N ILE A 197 21.54 9.95 17.85
CA ILE A 197 21.27 8.88 16.86
C ILE A 197 20.95 9.57 15.52
N ASN A 198 21.70 9.22 14.48
CA ASN A 198 21.58 9.80 13.13
C ASN A 198 21.54 11.34 13.13
N GLY A 199 22.41 11.97 13.91
CA GLY A 199 22.53 13.44 13.98
C GLY A 199 21.44 14.16 14.78
N LYS A 200 20.45 13.45 15.33
CA LYS A 200 19.49 14.00 16.30
C LYS A 200 19.86 13.61 17.72
N THR A 201 19.76 14.57 18.64
CA THR A 201 20.08 14.40 20.05
C THR A 201 18.81 14.20 20.87
N TYR A 202 18.80 13.15 21.68
CA TYR A 202 17.73 12.79 22.59
C TYR A 202 18.25 12.91 24.01
N SER A 203 17.56 13.68 24.84
CA SER A 203 17.97 13.99 26.21
C SER A 203 17.12 13.23 27.23
N GLU A 204 17.56 13.27 28.47
CA GLU A 204 16.88 12.68 29.63
C GLU A 204 15.51 13.31 29.90
#